data_AF-A0A8G2FC61-F1
#
_entry.id   AF-A0A8G2FC61-F1
#
_cell.length_a   1.000
_cell.length_b   1.000
_cell.length_c   1.000
_cell.angle_alpha   90.00
_cell.angle_beta   90.00
_cell.angle_gamma   90.00
#
_symmetry.space_group_name_H-M   'P 1'
#
loop_
_entity.id
_entity.type
_entity.pdbx_description
1 polymer ?
#
loop_
_entity_poly.entity_id
_entity_poly.type
_entity_poly.pdbx_seq_one_letter_code
_entity_poly.pdbx_strand_id
1 'polypeptide(L)'
;MTDFQSLSASLKGEVMVDIANGYFGARKAIDDEREFFERVESDIRLAEQRALTICAQLMALLTSEHNMEGLLYVLGVPVDFLPRVESADPWLSMKLPFAFTAEGRYEKCVLETYERMRNAFEFFLHGTLYEKKGSLEKYGKTTGFYRYMEWCTELNEHIAKVNRDHSPSQVLSVVRGMDVDKVAKQKAVGAVNSKAGCIPGEDMCLTFVPCEEFSGMVLPELPALKAKLDKRNKVSSLIKQYASEVYKSDRAKVEQLIEILKKN
;
A
#
# COMPACT_ATOMS: atom_id res chain seq x y z
N MET A 1 -51.32 -23.52 28.31
CA MET A 1 -50.92 -22.10 28.15
C MET A 1 -49.43 -21.86 28.44
N THR A 2 -48.82 -22.64 29.32
CA THR A 2 -47.37 -22.62 29.64
C THR A 2 -46.45 -23.00 28.48
N ASP A 3 -46.85 -23.97 27.64
CA ASP A 3 -45.99 -24.46 26.53
C ASP A 3 -45.79 -23.41 25.42
N PHE A 4 -46.81 -22.60 25.15
CA PHE A 4 -46.73 -21.54 24.13
C PHE A 4 -45.85 -20.37 24.57
N GLN A 5 -45.85 -20.04 25.86
CA GLN A 5 -44.96 -19.03 26.43
C GLN A 5 -43.50 -19.50 26.44
N SER A 6 -43.27 -20.78 26.74
CA SER A 6 -41.94 -21.40 26.66
C SER A 6 -41.40 -21.38 25.22
N LEU A 7 -42.22 -21.80 24.25
CA LEU A 7 -41.85 -21.78 22.82
C LEU A 7 -41.56 -20.36 22.31
N SER A 8 -42.40 -19.38 22.69
CA SER A 8 -42.18 -17.97 22.33
C SER A 8 -40.91 -17.40 22.95
N ALA A 9 -40.59 -17.76 24.19
CA ALA A 9 -39.35 -17.35 24.84
C ALA A 9 -38.11 -17.96 24.19
N SER A 10 -38.15 -19.25 23.84
CA SER A 10 -37.07 -19.94 23.13
C SER A 10 -36.81 -19.33 21.75
N LEU A 11 -37.87 -19.05 20.96
CA LEU A 11 -37.76 -18.41 19.65
C LEU A 11 -37.17 -17.00 19.75
N LYS A 12 -37.57 -16.21 20.76
CA LYS A 12 -36.97 -14.89 21.00
C LYS A 12 -35.49 -14.99 21.34
N GLY A 13 -35.10 -15.98 22.15
CA GLY A 13 -33.71 -16.24 22.49
C GLY A 13 -32.86 -16.58 21.27
N GLU A 14 -33.34 -17.48 20.42
CA GLU A 14 -32.66 -17.89 19.18
C GLU A 14 -32.48 -16.72 18.21
N VAL A 15 -33.54 -15.95 17.95
CA VAL A 15 -33.45 -14.78 17.07
C VAL A 15 -32.52 -13.69 17.65
N MET A 16 -32.49 -13.50 18.96
CA MET A 16 -31.52 -12.58 19.59
C MET A 16 -30.08 -13.05 19.42
N VAL A 17 -29.82 -14.36 19.56
CA VAL A 17 -28.50 -14.95 19.35
C VAL A 17 -28.06 -14.78 17.90
N ASP A 18 -28.95 -15.01 16.94
CA ASP A 18 -28.64 -14.85 15.51
C ASP A 18 -28.34 -13.38 15.15
N ILE A 19 -29.13 -12.44 15.66
CA ILE A 19 -28.89 -11.00 15.45
C ILE A 19 -27.55 -10.58 16.08
N ALA A 20 -27.26 -11.05 17.30
CA ALA A 20 -26.00 -10.75 17.97
C ALA A 20 -24.81 -11.35 17.21
N ASN A 21 -24.90 -12.61 16.78
CA ASN A 21 -23.86 -13.27 16.00
C ASN A 21 -23.61 -12.55 14.66
N GLY A 22 -24.67 -12.10 13.99
CA GLY A 22 -24.55 -11.31 12.76
C GLY A 22 -23.84 -9.96 13.00
N TYR A 23 -24.28 -9.21 14.01
CA TYR A 23 -23.71 -7.90 14.34
C TYR A 23 -22.24 -7.99 14.81
N PHE A 24 -21.95 -8.82 15.80
CA PHE A 24 -20.60 -8.95 16.34
C PHE A 24 -19.67 -9.70 15.37
N GLY A 25 -20.20 -10.67 14.63
CA GLY A 25 -19.44 -11.40 13.61
C GLY A 25 -18.99 -10.49 12.46
N ALA A 26 -19.90 -9.64 11.95
CA ALA A 26 -19.55 -8.69 10.90
C ALA A 26 -18.49 -7.66 11.34
N ARG A 27 -18.60 -7.14 12.56
CA ARG A 27 -17.60 -6.21 13.11
C ARG A 27 -16.25 -6.87 13.34
N LYS A 28 -16.25 -8.06 13.93
CA LYS A 28 -15.02 -8.83 14.14
C LYS A 28 -14.33 -9.12 12.80
N ALA A 29 -15.08 -9.46 11.75
CA ALA A 29 -14.51 -9.68 10.43
C ALA A 29 -13.81 -8.42 9.89
N ILE A 30 -14.38 -7.23 10.09
CA ILE A 30 -13.74 -5.96 9.73
C ILE A 30 -12.49 -5.71 10.59
N ASP A 31 -12.55 -5.96 11.90
CA ASP A 31 -11.39 -5.78 12.79
C ASP A 31 -10.23 -6.71 12.38
N ASP A 32 -10.52 -7.99 12.10
CA ASP A 32 -9.55 -8.98 11.63
C ASP A 32 -8.97 -8.56 10.26
N GLU A 33 -9.81 -8.05 9.34
CA GLU A 33 -9.37 -7.56 8.03
C GLU A 33 -8.51 -6.30 8.15
N ARG A 34 -8.86 -5.38 9.04
CA ARG A 34 -8.09 -4.17 9.34
C ARG A 34 -6.73 -4.49 9.94
N GLU A 35 -6.66 -5.43 10.88
CA GLU A 35 -5.39 -5.88 11.44
C GLU A 35 -4.47 -6.46 10.35
N PHE A 36 -5.05 -7.23 9.41
CA PHE A 36 -4.28 -7.74 8.29
C PHE A 36 -3.83 -6.61 7.34
N PHE A 37 -4.69 -5.62 7.09
CA PHE A 37 -4.36 -4.44 6.29
C PHE A 37 -3.18 -3.65 6.89
N GLU A 38 -3.21 -3.37 8.20
CA GLU A 38 -2.15 -2.66 8.93
C GLU A 38 -0.81 -3.42 8.90
N ARG A 39 -0.84 -4.76 8.94
CA ARG A 39 0.38 -5.57 8.77
C ARG A 39 0.97 -5.41 7.36
N VAL A 40 0.14 -5.46 6.33
CA VAL A 40 0.58 -5.29 4.93
C VAL A 40 1.09 -3.87 4.67
N GLU A 41 0.55 -2.86 5.35
CA GLU A 41 1.05 -1.48 5.27
C GLU A 41 2.56 -1.40 5.55
N SER A 42 3.01 -2.09 6.60
CA SER A 42 4.42 -2.08 7.00
C SER A 42 5.33 -2.68 5.92
N ASP A 43 4.88 -3.73 5.23
CA ASP A 43 5.58 -4.34 4.11
C ASP A 43 5.64 -3.40 2.89
N ILE A 44 4.55 -2.68 2.61
CA ILE A 44 4.47 -1.69 1.52
C ILE A 44 5.42 -0.51 1.79
N ARG A 45 5.44 0.03 3.02
CA ARG A 45 6.36 1.11 3.41
C ARG A 45 7.82 0.67 3.29
N LEU A 46 8.12 -0.56 3.71
CA LEU A 46 9.47 -1.11 3.57
C LEU A 46 9.87 -1.28 2.10
N ALA A 47 8.94 -1.69 1.23
CA ALA A 47 9.16 -1.78 -0.21
C ALA A 47 9.40 -0.40 -0.85
N GLU A 48 8.63 0.63 -0.46
CA GLU A 48 8.85 2.01 -0.90
C GLU A 48 10.24 2.50 -0.48
N GLN A 49 10.61 2.33 0.78
CA GLN A 49 11.90 2.77 1.30
C GLN A 49 13.07 2.08 0.58
N ARG A 50 12.93 0.79 0.23
CA ARG A 50 13.93 0.08 -0.58
C ARG A 50 14.04 0.67 -1.99
N ALA A 51 12.91 0.99 -2.62
CA ALA A 51 12.87 1.62 -3.93
C ALA A 51 13.55 3.00 -3.92
N LEU A 52 13.20 3.84 -2.92
CA LEU A 52 13.79 5.17 -2.74
C LEU A 52 15.29 5.10 -2.40
N THR A 53 15.72 4.13 -1.58
CA THR A 53 17.15 3.90 -1.31
C THR A 53 17.91 3.63 -2.60
N ILE A 54 17.41 2.76 -3.49
CA ILE A 54 18.07 2.47 -4.77
C ILE A 54 18.07 3.70 -5.69
N CYS A 55 17.01 4.53 -5.64
CA CYS A 55 16.99 5.82 -6.32
C CYS A 55 18.11 6.76 -5.80
N ALA A 56 18.33 6.81 -4.49
CA ALA A 56 19.43 7.56 -3.89
C ALA A 56 20.80 7.07 -4.39
N GLN A 57 20.96 5.76 -4.60
CA GLN A 57 22.17 5.19 -5.20
C GLN A 57 22.41 5.71 -6.63
N LEU A 58 21.36 5.74 -7.45
CA LEU A 58 21.45 6.25 -8.81
C LEU A 58 21.75 7.76 -8.83
N MET A 59 21.10 8.53 -7.97
CA MET A 59 21.34 9.96 -7.82
C MET A 59 22.79 10.24 -7.37
N ALA A 60 23.31 9.46 -6.42
CA ALA A 60 24.70 9.56 -5.99
C ALA A 60 25.69 9.21 -7.11
N LEU A 61 25.40 8.19 -7.93
CA LEU A 61 26.19 7.86 -9.12
C LEU A 61 26.21 8.98 -10.16
N LEU A 62 25.09 9.67 -10.34
CA LEU A 62 24.97 10.81 -11.26
C LEU A 62 25.56 12.11 -10.70
N THR A 63 26.14 12.08 -9.49
CA THR A 63 26.88 13.17 -8.83
C THR A 63 26.07 14.42 -8.47
N SER A 64 24.84 14.56 -8.95
CA SER A 64 23.92 15.64 -8.62
C SER A 64 22.46 15.24 -8.87
N GLU A 65 21.55 15.87 -8.11
CA GLU A 65 20.11 15.75 -8.33
C GLU A 65 19.71 16.27 -9.73
N HIS A 66 20.34 17.35 -10.20
CA HIS A 66 20.09 17.90 -11.53
C HIS A 66 20.37 16.89 -12.66
N ASN A 67 21.42 16.07 -12.53
CA ASN A 67 21.72 15.01 -13.49
C ASN A 67 20.68 13.87 -13.41
N MET A 68 20.12 13.60 -12.22
CA MET A 68 19.03 12.63 -12.07
C MET A 68 17.75 13.14 -12.73
N GLU A 69 17.36 14.39 -12.48
CA GLU A 69 16.23 15.04 -13.15
C GLU A 69 16.39 15.04 -14.67
N GLY A 70 17.57 15.40 -15.17
CA GLY A 70 17.87 15.42 -16.60
C GLY A 70 17.74 14.03 -17.22
N LEU A 71 18.24 12.99 -16.55
CA LEU A 71 18.07 11.61 -17.00
C LEU A 71 16.59 11.20 -17.05
N LEU A 72 15.84 11.45 -15.98
CA LEU A 72 14.42 11.10 -15.90
C LEU A 72 13.58 11.86 -16.93
N TYR A 73 13.89 13.14 -17.15
CA TYR A 73 13.26 13.96 -18.18
C TYR A 73 13.47 13.39 -19.59
N VAL A 74 14.70 12.99 -19.92
CA VAL A 74 15.02 12.33 -21.21
C VAL A 74 14.27 11.00 -21.36
N LEU A 75 13.97 10.33 -20.25
CA LEU A 75 13.20 9.09 -20.22
C LEU A 75 11.68 9.32 -20.17
N GLY A 76 11.21 10.57 -20.07
CA GLY A 76 9.79 10.92 -19.96
C GLY A 76 9.16 10.52 -18.62
N VAL A 77 9.97 10.40 -17.56
CA VAL A 77 9.52 10.01 -16.21
C VAL A 77 9.31 11.27 -15.36
N PRO A 78 8.17 11.41 -14.65
CA PRO A 78 7.92 12.55 -13.78
C PRO A 78 8.84 12.52 -12.56
N VAL A 79 9.18 13.70 -12.03
CA VAL A 79 10.19 13.88 -10.97
C VAL A 79 9.60 14.20 -9.59
N ASP A 80 8.27 14.21 -9.45
CA ASP A 80 7.56 14.62 -8.23
C ASP A 80 7.92 13.77 -7.00
N PHE A 81 8.50 12.59 -7.20
CA PHE A 81 8.94 11.69 -6.15
C PHE A 81 10.34 11.98 -5.61
N LEU A 82 11.18 12.75 -6.32
CA LEU A 82 12.57 13.03 -5.93
C LEU A 82 12.72 13.66 -4.54
N PRO A 83 11.85 14.60 -4.09
CA PRO A 83 11.95 15.16 -2.74
C PRO A 83 11.81 14.14 -1.60
N ARG A 84 11.28 12.94 -1.88
CA ARG A 84 11.17 11.83 -0.89
C ARG A 84 12.45 11.01 -0.78
N VAL A 85 13.40 11.21 -1.68
CA VAL A 85 14.65 10.44 -1.70
C VAL A 85 15.58 10.97 -0.62
N GLU A 86 15.65 10.27 0.51
CA GLU A 86 16.60 10.61 1.57
C GLU A 86 18.04 10.31 1.15
N SER A 87 18.97 11.17 1.57
CA SER A 87 20.42 10.94 1.44
C SER A 87 20.89 9.89 2.45
N ALA A 88 20.56 8.62 2.21
CA ALA A 88 21.18 7.49 2.89
C ALA A 88 22.58 7.21 2.33
N ASP A 89 23.43 6.45 3.06
CA ASP A 89 24.72 5.98 2.53
C ASP A 89 24.49 5.12 1.28
N PRO A 90 24.76 5.64 0.07
CA PRO A 90 24.30 5.01 -1.16
C PRO A 90 25.14 3.78 -1.52
N TRP A 91 26.27 3.53 -0.83
CA TRP A 91 27.28 2.58 -1.29
C TRP A 91 27.10 1.16 -0.73
N LEU A 92 26.12 0.92 0.17
CA LEU A 92 26.02 -0.28 1.01
C LEU A 92 25.78 -1.60 0.24
N SER A 93 25.56 -1.59 -1.07
CA SER A 93 25.19 -2.79 -1.85
C SER A 93 25.58 -2.77 -3.33
N MET A 94 26.39 -1.78 -3.75
CA MET A 94 26.81 -1.67 -5.15
C MET A 94 28.07 -2.48 -5.41
N LYS A 95 28.01 -3.34 -6.44
CA LYS A 95 29.16 -4.09 -6.95
C LYS A 95 29.65 -3.42 -8.21
N LEU A 96 30.97 -3.32 -8.35
CA LEU A 96 31.58 -2.71 -9.52
C LEU A 96 31.58 -3.69 -10.71
N PRO A 97 30.92 -3.38 -11.83
CA PRO A 97 30.91 -4.28 -12.98
C PRO A 97 32.28 -4.32 -13.67
N PHE A 98 32.59 -5.43 -14.33
CA PHE A 98 33.83 -5.53 -15.12
C PHE A 98 33.71 -4.74 -16.43
N ALA A 99 34.66 -3.86 -16.68
CA ALA A 99 34.84 -3.16 -17.96
C ALA A 99 36.31 -2.75 -18.16
N PHE A 100 36.70 -2.66 -19.43
CA PHE A 100 38.07 -2.32 -19.85
C PHE A 100 38.44 -0.86 -19.61
N THR A 101 37.47 0.05 -19.66
CA THR A 101 37.67 1.50 -19.43
C THR A 101 36.92 1.95 -18.17
N ALA A 102 37.39 3.02 -17.53
CA ALA A 102 36.69 3.63 -16.39
C ALA A 102 35.31 4.18 -16.79
N GLU A 103 35.21 4.81 -17.97
CA GLU A 103 33.96 5.28 -18.57
C GLU A 103 32.98 4.11 -18.80
N GLY A 104 33.41 3.04 -19.46
CA GLY A 104 32.55 1.88 -19.69
C GLY A 104 32.16 1.15 -18.41
N ARG A 105 32.96 1.28 -17.35
CA ARG A 105 32.62 0.77 -16.01
C ARG A 105 31.52 1.60 -15.37
N TYR A 106 31.64 2.92 -15.45
CA TYR A 106 30.64 3.86 -14.97
C TYR A 106 29.31 3.67 -15.69
N GLU A 107 29.31 3.63 -17.03
CA GLU A 107 28.11 3.40 -17.84
C GLU A 107 27.36 2.11 -17.44
N LYS A 108 28.11 1.01 -17.24
CA LYS A 108 27.51 -0.26 -16.79
C LYS A 108 26.94 -0.14 -15.38
N CYS A 109 27.64 0.56 -14.48
CA CYS A 109 27.20 0.74 -13.11
C CYS A 109 25.88 1.53 -13.07
N VAL A 110 25.80 2.66 -13.79
CA VAL A 110 24.57 3.45 -13.92
C VAL A 110 23.43 2.62 -14.52
N LEU A 111 23.71 1.83 -15.56
CA LEU A 111 22.70 0.99 -16.21
C LEU A 111 22.17 -0.13 -15.28
N GLU A 112 23.06 -0.82 -14.56
CA GLU A 112 22.67 -1.85 -13.59
C GLU A 112 21.88 -1.25 -12.42
N THR A 113 22.29 -0.09 -11.91
CA THR A 113 21.57 0.59 -10.82
C THR A 113 20.20 1.08 -11.29
N TYR A 114 20.08 1.61 -12.51
CA TYR A 114 18.79 1.94 -13.11
C TYR A 114 17.88 0.71 -13.23
N GLU A 115 18.42 -0.44 -13.66
CA GLU A 115 17.65 -1.68 -13.74
C GLU A 115 17.16 -2.15 -12.37
N ARG A 116 18.02 -2.04 -11.33
CA ARG A 116 17.63 -2.33 -9.95
C ARG A 116 16.55 -1.37 -9.46
N MET A 117 16.66 -0.07 -9.75
CA MET A 117 15.65 0.94 -9.41
C MET A 117 14.32 0.59 -10.06
N ARG A 118 14.31 0.31 -11.36
CA ARG A 118 13.12 -0.14 -12.09
C ARG A 118 12.48 -1.36 -11.44
N ASN A 119 13.26 -2.39 -11.16
CA ASN A 119 12.72 -3.63 -10.58
C ASN A 119 12.16 -3.40 -9.17
N ALA A 120 12.76 -2.50 -8.39
CA ALA A 120 12.26 -2.14 -7.06
C ALA A 120 10.96 -1.33 -7.13
N PHE A 121 10.85 -0.41 -8.09
CA PHE A 121 9.62 0.36 -8.35
C PHE A 121 8.51 -0.59 -8.84
N GLU A 122 8.81 -1.49 -9.77
CA GLU A 122 7.88 -2.50 -10.28
C GLU A 122 7.40 -3.43 -9.15
N PHE A 123 8.32 -3.87 -8.28
CA PHE A 123 7.99 -4.65 -7.08
C PHE A 123 7.09 -3.89 -6.12
N PHE A 124 7.37 -2.62 -5.84
CA PHE A 124 6.53 -1.80 -4.96
C PHE A 124 5.13 -1.59 -5.55
N LEU A 125 5.04 -1.24 -6.83
CA LEU A 125 3.76 -0.93 -7.49
C LEU A 125 2.88 -2.15 -7.69
N HIS A 126 3.45 -3.26 -8.18
CA HIS A 126 2.68 -4.44 -8.61
C HIS A 126 2.84 -5.66 -7.69
N GLY A 127 3.86 -5.67 -6.82
CA GLY A 127 4.25 -6.83 -6.04
C GLY A 127 5.00 -7.87 -6.88
N THR A 128 5.26 -9.05 -6.30
CA THR A 128 5.83 -10.19 -7.02
C THR A 128 5.10 -11.48 -6.73
N LEU A 129 5.14 -12.39 -7.71
CA LEU A 129 4.78 -13.78 -7.56
C LEU A 129 6.04 -14.55 -7.18
N TYR A 130 6.07 -15.16 -6.00
CA TYR A 130 7.17 -16.03 -5.58
C TYR A 130 6.66 -17.45 -5.34
N GLU A 131 7.46 -18.43 -5.72
CA GLU A 131 7.11 -19.84 -5.53
C GLU A 131 7.37 -20.26 -4.08
N LYS A 132 6.32 -20.68 -3.36
CA LYS A 132 6.46 -21.14 -1.97
C LYS A 132 7.06 -22.55 -1.99
N LYS A 133 8.34 -22.68 -1.61
CA LYS A 133 8.99 -24.00 -1.48
C LYS A 133 8.25 -24.83 -0.42
N GLY A 134 7.51 -25.85 -0.85
CA GLY A 134 6.97 -26.89 0.03
C GLY A 134 5.46 -27.14 -0.01
N SER A 135 4.67 -26.40 -0.79
CA SER A 135 3.23 -26.67 -0.98
C SER A 135 2.89 -26.88 -2.46
N LEU A 136 2.02 -27.85 -2.76
CA LEU A 136 1.50 -28.12 -4.11
C LEU A 136 0.64 -26.98 -4.67
N GLU A 137 0.23 -26.03 -3.82
CA GLU A 137 -0.33 -24.74 -4.23
C GLU A 137 0.80 -23.74 -4.51
N LYS A 138 0.88 -23.41 -5.80
CA LYS A 138 1.98 -22.73 -6.46
C LYS A 138 1.72 -21.22 -6.42
N TYR A 139 2.75 -20.48 -6.02
CA TYR A 139 2.82 -19.01 -6.00
C TYR A 139 2.13 -18.30 -4.82
N GLY A 140 2.93 -17.73 -3.93
CA GLY A 140 2.50 -16.63 -3.07
C GLY A 140 2.65 -15.31 -3.83
N LYS A 141 1.69 -14.39 -3.69
CA LYS A 141 1.76 -13.05 -4.26
C LYS A 141 2.03 -12.05 -3.14
N THR A 142 3.12 -11.30 -3.21
CA THR A 142 3.28 -10.10 -2.37
C THR A 142 2.32 -9.04 -2.90
N THR A 143 1.55 -8.40 -2.01
CA THR A 143 0.64 -7.31 -2.37
C THR A 143 1.46 -6.11 -2.84
N GLY A 144 1.17 -5.61 -4.05
CA GLY A 144 1.71 -4.34 -4.55
C GLY A 144 0.85 -3.16 -4.10
N PHE A 145 1.42 -1.96 -4.18
CA PHE A 145 0.77 -0.71 -3.80
C PHE A 145 -0.59 -0.51 -4.49
N TYR A 146 -0.72 -0.79 -5.79
CA TYR A 146 -2.00 -0.63 -6.48
C TYR A 146 -3.09 -1.55 -5.90
N ARG A 147 -2.76 -2.82 -5.63
CA ARG A 147 -3.72 -3.75 -5.01
C ARG A 147 -4.03 -3.36 -3.57
N TYR A 148 -3.06 -2.82 -2.84
CA TYR A 148 -3.26 -2.31 -1.48
C TYR A 148 -4.24 -1.13 -1.46
N MET A 149 -4.14 -0.20 -2.43
CA MET A 149 -5.08 0.91 -2.59
C MET A 149 -6.49 0.47 -2.97
N GLU A 150 -6.61 -0.49 -3.88
CA GLU A 150 -7.90 -1.13 -4.18
C GLU A 150 -8.51 -1.75 -2.93
N TRP A 151 -7.72 -2.48 -2.15
CA TRP A 151 -8.17 -3.10 -0.91
C TRP A 151 -8.59 -2.08 0.15
N CYS A 152 -7.91 -0.94 0.27
CA CYS A 152 -8.36 0.17 1.13
C CYS A 152 -9.79 0.64 0.76
N THR A 153 -10.07 0.71 -0.54
CA THR A 153 -11.39 1.10 -1.05
C THR A 153 -12.43 0.03 -0.76
N GLU A 154 -12.12 -1.24 -1.05
CA GLU A 154 -12.97 -2.41 -0.77
C GLU A 154 -13.32 -2.50 0.73
N LEU A 155 -12.34 -2.31 1.61
CA LEU A 155 -12.52 -2.32 3.07
C LEU A 155 -13.44 -1.18 3.52
N ASN A 156 -13.28 0.02 2.95
CA ASN A 156 -14.18 1.14 3.25
C ASN A 156 -15.61 0.90 2.75
N GLU A 157 -15.79 0.26 1.60
CA GLU A 157 -17.12 -0.16 1.13
C GLU A 157 -17.74 -1.20 2.08
N HIS A 158 -16.95 -2.15 2.56
CA HIS A 158 -17.39 -3.13 3.57
C HIS A 158 -17.78 -2.46 4.89
N ILE A 159 -16.96 -1.52 5.39
CA ILE A 159 -17.26 -0.72 6.58
C ILE A 159 -18.58 0.04 6.40
N ALA A 160 -18.78 0.70 5.25
CA ALA A 160 -20.00 1.43 4.94
C ALA A 160 -21.23 0.51 4.94
N LYS A 161 -21.08 -0.70 4.39
CA LYS A 161 -22.14 -1.71 4.38
C LYS A 161 -22.46 -2.22 5.78
N VAL A 162 -21.47 -2.57 6.58
CA VAL A 162 -21.67 -3.03 7.97
C VAL A 162 -22.31 -1.93 8.81
N ASN A 163 -21.86 -0.67 8.68
CA ASN A 163 -22.46 0.45 9.38
C ASN A 163 -23.94 0.69 8.97
N ARG A 164 -24.31 0.40 7.71
CA ARG A 164 -25.68 0.53 7.20
C ARG A 164 -26.61 -0.61 7.61
N ASP A 165 -26.14 -1.84 7.47
CA ASP A 165 -26.95 -3.06 7.63
C ASP A 165 -26.98 -3.55 9.08
N HIS A 166 -25.93 -3.24 9.83
CA HIS A 166 -25.74 -3.61 11.23
C HIS A 166 -25.49 -2.36 12.09
N SER A 167 -26.28 -1.30 11.88
CA SER A 167 -26.19 -0.15 12.78
C SER A 167 -26.64 -0.59 14.20
N PRO A 168 -25.93 -0.17 15.26
CA PRO A 168 -26.30 -0.52 16.64
C PRO A 168 -27.74 -0.08 16.96
N SER A 169 -28.18 1.02 16.36
CA SER A 169 -29.53 1.58 16.48
C SER A 169 -30.60 0.66 15.88
N GLN A 170 -30.37 0.08 14.70
CA GLN A 170 -31.28 -0.90 14.10
C GLN A 170 -31.35 -2.17 14.96
N VAL A 171 -30.20 -2.71 15.38
CA VAL A 171 -30.13 -3.91 16.22
C VAL A 171 -30.87 -3.70 17.54
N LEU A 172 -30.62 -2.59 18.24
CA LEU A 172 -31.31 -2.28 19.49
C LEU A 172 -32.80 -2.00 19.29
N SER A 173 -33.21 -1.43 18.15
CA SER A 173 -34.63 -1.23 17.83
C SER A 173 -35.37 -2.55 17.64
N VAL A 174 -34.74 -3.54 16.98
CA VAL A 174 -35.30 -4.88 16.77
C VAL A 174 -35.39 -5.63 18.10
N VAL A 175 -34.31 -5.64 18.90
CA VAL A 175 -34.30 -6.27 20.23
C VAL A 175 -35.35 -5.64 21.15
N ARG A 176 -35.50 -4.30 21.10
CA ARG A 176 -36.54 -3.60 21.86
C ARG A 176 -37.95 -3.97 21.38
N GLY A 177 -38.16 -4.08 20.07
CA GLY A 177 -39.44 -4.47 19.48
C GLY A 177 -39.92 -5.88 19.85
N MET A 178 -39.01 -6.77 20.25
CA MET A 178 -39.34 -8.13 20.70
C MET A 178 -39.92 -8.20 22.13
N ASP A 179 -39.76 -7.13 22.93
CA ASP A 179 -40.35 -6.98 24.26
C ASP A 179 -41.61 -6.09 24.20
N VAL A 180 -42.68 -6.69 23.65
CA VAL A 180 -43.96 -6.02 23.39
C VAL A 180 -44.55 -5.40 24.66
N ASP A 181 -44.39 -6.06 25.82
CA ASP A 181 -44.91 -5.57 27.09
C ASP A 181 -44.17 -4.32 27.59
N LYS A 182 -42.84 -4.26 27.44
CA LYS A 182 -42.07 -3.06 27.77
C LYS A 182 -42.31 -1.94 26.78
N VAL A 183 -42.44 -2.24 25.48
CA VAL A 183 -42.75 -1.23 24.46
C VAL A 183 -44.15 -0.65 24.64
N ALA A 184 -45.15 -1.49 24.94
CA ALA A 184 -46.51 -1.04 25.23
C ALA A 184 -46.57 -0.16 26.49
N LYS A 185 -45.85 -0.53 27.55
CA LYS A 185 -45.73 0.30 28.77
C LYS A 185 -45.03 1.62 28.49
N GLN A 186 -43.94 1.65 27.72
CA GLN A 186 -43.25 2.88 27.34
C GLN A 186 -44.12 3.81 26.49
N LYS A 187 -44.87 3.24 25.53
CA LYS A 187 -45.80 3.99 24.67
C LYS A 187 -46.97 4.58 25.45
N ALA A 188 -47.50 3.84 26.42
CA ALA A 188 -48.56 4.30 27.32
C ALA A 188 -48.10 5.44 28.25
N VAL A 189 -46.80 5.47 28.61
CA VAL A 189 -46.20 6.51 29.47
C VAL A 189 -45.68 7.72 28.65
N GLY A 190 -45.84 7.72 27.32
CA GLY A 190 -45.46 8.83 26.45
C GLY A 190 -43.94 8.99 26.23
N ALA A 191 -43.13 8.01 26.64
CA ALA A 191 -41.67 8.05 26.54
C ALA A 191 -41.15 7.63 25.14
N VAL A 192 -41.80 8.10 24.08
CA VAL A 192 -41.51 7.59 22.72
C VAL A 192 -40.38 8.38 22.05
N ASN A 193 -40.18 9.67 22.34
CA ASN A 193 -39.25 10.51 21.56
C ASN A 193 -38.37 11.45 22.40
N SER A 194 -37.93 11.03 23.59
CA SER A 194 -36.95 11.82 24.32
C SER A 194 -35.62 11.74 23.58
N LYS A 195 -35.05 12.89 23.20
CA LYS A 195 -33.62 13.09 22.88
C LYS A 195 -32.65 12.56 23.96
N ALA A 196 -33.17 11.98 25.05
CA ALA A 196 -32.47 11.34 26.16
C ALA A 196 -32.44 9.81 26.07
N GLY A 197 -33.12 9.19 25.10
CA GLY A 197 -32.85 7.80 24.75
C GLY A 197 -31.63 7.81 23.85
N CYS A 198 -30.45 7.50 24.38
CA CYS A 198 -29.23 7.32 23.59
C CYS A 198 -29.47 6.23 22.55
N ILE A 199 -30.00 6.63 21.39
CA ILE A 199 -29.75 5.95 20.14
C ILE A 199 -28.22 6.01 20.03
N PRO A 200 -27.51 4.88 20.00
CA PRO A 200 -26.08 4.88 19.71
C PRO A 200 -25.81 5.84 18.56
N GLY A 201 -25.09 6.91 18.86
CA GLY A 201 -24.72 7.91 17.87
C GLY A 201 -23.77 7.31 16.84
N GLU A 202 -23.37 8.16 15.91
CA GLU A 202 -22.29 7.86 14.95
C GLU A 202 -21.01 7.35 15.65
N ASP A 203 -20.83 7.65 16.94
CA ASP A 203 -19.75 7.19 17.83
C ASP A 203 -19.59 5.65 17.94
N MET A 204 -20.61 4.86 17.59
CA MET A 204 -20.51 3.40 17.57
C MET A 204 -20.27 2.82 16.17
N CYS A 205 -20.21 3.63 15.11
CA CYS A 205 -19.90 3.17 13.77
C CYS A 205 -18.41 2.79 13.66
N LEU A 206 -18.12 1.81 12.81
CA LEU A 206 -16.74 1.50 12.43
C LEU A 206 -16.15 2.68 11.67
N THR A 207 -14.91 3.06 12.00
CA THR A 207 -14.21 4.16 11.34
C THR A 207 -13.62 3.73 10.01
N PHE A 208 -13.73 4.59 9.00
CA PHE A 208 -13.10 4.37 7.71
C PHE A 208 -11.57 4.44 7.81
N VAL A 209 -10.91 3.70 6.94
CA VAL A 209 -9.46 3.75 6.76
C VAL A 209 -9.11 4.96 5.88
N PRO A 210 -8.14 5.79 6.27
CA PRO A 210 -7.80 7.02 5.54
C PRO A 210 -6.97 6.70 4.28
N CYS A 211 -7.64 6.34 3.17
CA CYS A 211 -6.95 6.02 1.93
C CYS A 211 -6.15 7.20 1.33
N GLU A 212 -6.53 8.44 1.65
CA GLU A 212 -5.87 9.65 1.15
C GLU A 212 -4.42 9.79 1.62
N GLU A 213 -4.10 9.31 2.83
CA GLU A 213 -2.76 9.36 3.40
C GLU A 213 -1.75 8.54 2.56
N PHE A 214 -2.22 7.52 1.87
CA PHE A 214 -1.38 6.65 1.03
C PHE A 214 -1.21 7.15 -0.39
N SER A 215 -2.06 8.08 -0.85
CA SER A 215 -2.02 8.60 -2.23
C SER A 215 -0.70 9.29 -2.57
N GLY A 216 -0.01 9.86 -1.57
CA GLY A 216 1.30 10.50 -1.73
C GLY A 216 2.47 9.54 -1.94
N MET A 217 2.27 8.23 -1.71
CA MET A 217 3.34 7.22 -1.83
C MET A 217 3.54 6.72 -3.28
N VAL A 218 2.69 7.12 -4.23
CA VAL A 218 2.75 6.64 -5.63
C VAL A 218 4.12 6.95 -6.25
N LEU A 219 4.78 5.91 -6.77
CA LEU A 219 6.01 6.03 -7.56
C LEU A 219 5.68 5.91 -9.06
N PRO A 220 6.43 6.56 -9.96
CA PRO A 220 6.18 6.45 -11.39
C PRO A 220 6.63 5.11 -11.97
N GLU A 221 6.03 4.71 -13.08
CA GLU A 221 6.49 3.54 -13.83
C GLU A 221 7.73 3.86 -14.67
N LEU A 222 8.79 3.08 -14.48
CA LEU A 222 10.07 3.29 -15.16
C LEU A 222 10.17 2.47 -16.45
N PRO A 223 10.61 3.07 -17.57
CA PRO A 223 10.68 2.38 -18.85
C PRO A 223 11.74 1.27 -18.83
N ALA A 224 11.39 0.12 -19.43
CA ALA A 224 12.29 -1.03 -19.50
C ALA A 224 13.51 -0.76 -20.39
N LEU A 225 14.67 -1.32 -20.06
CA LEU A 225 15.91 -1.14 -20.83
C LEU A 225 15.81 -1.51 -22.33
N LYS A 226 14.90 -2.44 -22.65
CA LYS A 226 14.60 -2.92 -24.00
C LYS A 226 13.53 -2.09 -24.73
N ALA A 227 12.82 -1.22 -24.01
CA ALA A 227 11.80 -0.36 -24.59
C ALA A 227 12.45 0.65 -25.55
N LYS A 228 11.73 0.95 -26.63
CA LYS A 228 12.09 1.99 -27.58
C LYS A 228 11.31 3.24 -27.19
N LEU A 229 12.00 4.30 -26.77
CA LEU A 229 11.36 5.61 -26.57
C LEU A 229 11.05 6.25 -27.92
N ASP A 230 11.99 6.10 -28.86
CA ASP A 230 11.88 6.62 -30.22
C ASP A 230 12.14 5.53 -31.27
N LYS A 231 11.79 5.82 -32.53
CA LYS A 231 12.05 4.93 -33.68
C LYS A 231 13.53 4.49 -33.79
N ARG A 232 14.47 5.21 -33.17
CA ARG A 232 15.92 4.98 -33.27
C ARG A 232 16.62 4.59 -31.96
N ASN A 233 16.12 5.00 -30.79
CA ASN A 233 16.88 4.89 -29.54
C ASN A 233 16.20 3.98 -28.51
N LYS A 234 16.97 3.06 -27.94
CA LYS A 234 16.57 2.25 -26.78
C LYS A 234 16.84 3.03 -25.49
N VAL A 235 16.07 2.76 -24.44
CA VAL A 235 16.33 3.28 -23.08
C VAL A 235 17.79 3.03 -22.66
N SER A 236 18.28 1.82 -22.86
CA SER A 236 19.67 1.44 -22.54
C SER A 236 20.74 2.27 -23.27
N SER A 237 20.50 2.69 -24.51
CA SER A 237 21.44 3.56 -25.23
C SER A 237 21.38 5.00 -24.71
N LEU A 238 20.20 5.51 -24.36
CA LEU A 238 20.04 6.86 -23.81
C LEU A 238 20.73 6.98 -22.46
N ILE A 239 20.53 6.00 -21.56
CA ILE A 239 21.18 5.97 -20.24
C ILE A 239 22.71 5.96 -20.40
N LYS A 240 23.25 5.15 -21.30
CA LYS A 240 24.70 5.10 -21.55
C LYS A 240 25.24 6.41 -22.11
N GLN A 241 24.53 7.01 -23.06
CA GLN A 241 24.91 8.30 -23.63
C GLN A 241 24.95 9.37 -22.54
N TYR A 242 23.90 9.45 -21.72
CA TYR A 242 23.81 10.40 -20.62
C TYR A 242 24.91 10.16 -19.57
N ALA A 243 25.19 8.90 -19.22
CA ALA A 243 26.29 8.54 -18.33
C ALA A 243 27.66 8.93 -18.91
N SER A 244 27.88 8.78 -20.22
CA SER A 244 29.12 9.26 -20.88
C SER A 244 29.23 10.80 -20.81
N GLU A 245 28.13 11.52 -20.97
CA GLU A 245 28.09 12.99 -20.85
C GLU A 245 28.44 13.43 -19.41
N VAL A 246 27.85 12.80 -18.39
CA VAL A 246 28.17 13.06 -16.97
C VAL A 246 29.62 12.67 -16.64
N TYR A 247 30.13 11.56 -17.19
CA TYR A 247 31.53 11.18 -17.01
C TYR A 247 32.50 12.23 -17.57
N LYS A 248 32.13 12.87 -18.69
CA LYS A 248 32.94 13.93 -19.31
C LYS A 248 32.86 15.25 -18.53
N SER A 249 31.70 15.61 -17.98
CA SER A 249 31.53 16.84 -17.18
C SER A 249 32.19 16.74 -15.81
N ASP A 250 32.01 15.63 -15.10
CA ASP A 250 32.36 15.46 -13.68
C ASP A 250 33.39 14.35 -13.45
N ARG A 251 34.32 14.18 -14.38
CA ARG A 251 35.30 13.09 -14.39
C ARG A 251 36.00 12.86 -13.04
N ALA A 252 36.45 13.92 -12.39
CA ALA A 252 37.16 13.81 -11.11
C ALA A 252 36.28 13.24 -9.98
N LYS A 253 35.00 13.62 -9.93
CA LYS A 253 34.04 13.08 -8.95
C LYS A 253 33.74 11.63 -9.26
N VAL A 254 33.50 11.29 -10.53
CA VAL A 254 33.18 9.91 -10.93
C VAL A 254 34.36 8.96 -10.66
N GLU A 255 35.60 9.39 -10.90
CA GLU A 255 36.78 8.60 -10.57
C GLU A 255 36.91 8.34 -9.06
N GLN A 256 36.62 9.35 -8.21
CA GLN A 256 36.55 9.17 -6.76
C GLN A 256 35.46 8.18 -6.34
N LEU A 257 34.26 8.26 -6.96
CA LEU A 257 33.17 7.32 -6.71
C LEU A 257 33.55 5.88 -7.06
N ILE A 258 34.21 5.67 -8.20
CA ILE A 258 34.69 4.35 -8.62
C ILE A 258 35.72 3.80 -7.62
N GLU A 259 36.60 4.63 -7.08
CA GLU A 259 37.57 4.21 -6.05
C GLU A 259 36.90 3.84 -4.73
N ILE A 260 35.87 4.57 -4.30
CA ILE A 260 35.06 4.22 -3.12
C ILE A 260 34.40 2.85 -3.32
N LEU A 261 33.78 2.63 -4.48
CA LEU A 261 33.12 1.38 -4.84
C LEU A 261 34.08 0.19 -5.04
N LYS A 262 35.39 0.41 -5.22
CA LYS A 262 36.40 -0.67 -5.24
C LYS A 262 36.77 -1.16 -3.85
N LYS A 263 36.61 -0.32 -2.82
CA LYS A 263 36.99 -0.62 -1.44
C LYS A 263 35.90 -1.35 -0.66
N ASN A 264 34.65 -1.19 -1.09
CA ASN A 264 33.49 -1.95 -0.62
C ASN A 264 33.38 -3.31 -1.33
#